data_AF-A0A7D5M846-F1
#
_entry.id   AF-A0A7D5M846-F1
#
_cell.length_a   1.000
_cell.length_b   1.000
_cell.length_c   1.000
_cell.angle_alpha   90.00
_cell.angle_beta   90.00
_cell.angle_gamma   90.00
#
_symmetry.space_group_name_H-M   'P 1'
#
loop_
_entity.id
_entity.type
_entity.pdbx_description
1 polymer ?
#
loop_
_entity_poly.entity_id
_entity_poly.type
_entity_poly.pdbx_seq_one_letter_code
_entity_poly.pdbx_strand_id
1 'polypeptide(L)' 'MNQTVSLLTRWKKDETEFPVKLSFDGTNSMTCRIPKPILELLGEPEGIKFVIQGKRIVVTGS' A
#
# COMPACT_ATOMS: atom_id res chain seq x y z
N MET A 1 -11.07 13.76 25.48
CA MET A 1 -11.20 14.13 24.06
C MET A 1 -10.09 13.40 23.31
N ASN A 2 -10.39 12.26 22.69
CA ASN A 2 -9.38 11.48 21.97
C ASN A 2 -9.18 12.13 20.61
N GLN A 3 -8.03 12.79 20.44
CA GLN A 3 -7.60 13.29 19.14
C GLN A 3 -7.39 12.11 18.19
N THR A 4 -8.30 11.98 17.23
CA THR A 4 -8.15 11.13 16.06
C THR A 4 -7.06 11.76 15.19
N VAL A 5 -5.80 11.40 15.43
CA VAL A 5 -4.68 11.80 14.57
C VAL A 5 -4.94 11.20 13.18
N SER A 6 -5.35 12.04 12.24
CA SER A 6 -5.33 11.73 10.82
C SER A 6 -3.87 11.57 10.40
N LEU A 7 -3.35 10.34 10.55
CA LEU A 7 -2.04 9.90 10.07
C LEU A 7 -2.00 9.94 8.53
N LEU A 8 -2.02 11.14 7.95
CA LEU A 8 -1.35 11.46 6.70
C LEU A 8 0.13 11.63 7.03
N THR A 9 0.74 10.58 7.58
CA THR A 9 2.16 10.51 7.86
C THR A 9 2.90 10.57 6.53
N ARG A 10 3.55 11.70 6.25
CA ARG A 10 4.60 11.77 5.22
C ARG A 10 5.55 10.61 5.45
N TRP A 11 5.67 9.72 4.47
CA TRP A 11 6.65 8.65 4.48
C TRP A 11 8.06 9.24 4.57
N LYS A 12 8.96 8.62 5.35
CA LYS A 12 10.35 9.08 5.39
C LYS A 12 11.03 8.72 4.07
N LYS A 13 11.98 9.54 3.65
CA LYS A 13 12.65 9.42 2.35
C LYS A 13 13.33 8.06 2.12
N ASP A 14 13.79 7.42 3.19
CA ASP A 14 14.54 6.16 3.16
C ASP A 14 13.79 5.02 3.86
N GLU A 15 12.48 5.16 4.07
CA GLU A 15 11.64 4.12 4.65
C GLU A 15 11.46 2.98 3.64
N THR A 16 11.73 1.74 4.07
CA THR A 16 11.65 0.54 3.22
C THR A 16 10.51 -0.39 3.63
N GLU A 17 9.88 -0.12 4.78
CA GLU A 17 8.79 -0.91 5.34
C GLU A 17 7.56 -0.03 5.53
N PHE A 18 6.43 -0.45 4.96
CA PHE A 18 5.20 0.32 4.96
C PHE A 18 4.07 -0.52 5.56
N PRO A 19 3.85 -0.48 6.89
CA PRO A 19 2.77 -1.22 7.51
C PRO A 19 1.42 -0.64 7.05
N VAL A 20 0.63 -1.46 6.34
CA VAL A 20 -0.71 -1.10 5.89
C VAL A 20 -1.77 -1.87 6.66
N LYS A 21 -2.91 -1.23 6.91
CA LYS A 21 -4.09 -1.89 7.48
C LYS A 21 -5.00 -2.36 6.36
N LEU A 22 -5.55 -3.56 6.54
CA LEU A 22 -6.62 -4.07 5.71
C LEU A 22 -7.96 -3.59 6.25
N SER A 23 -8.85 -3.19 5.35
CA SER A 23 -10.22 -2.78 5.64
C SER A 23 -11.17 -3.63 4.83
N PHE A 24 -12.27 -4.05 5.44
CA PHE A 24 -13.35 -4.72 4.72
C PHE A 24 -14.12 -3.70 3.88
N ASP A 25 -14.43 -4.03 2.63
CA ASP A 25 -15.12 -3.14 1.70
C ASP A 25 -16.65 -3.21 1.78
N GLY A 26 -17.18 -4.10 2.61
CA GLY A 26 -18.63 -4.30 2.77
C GLY A 26 -19.25 -5.21 1.71
N THR A 27 -18.51 -5.66 0.71
CA THR A 27 -19.02 -6.54 -0.34
C THR A 27 -18.57 -7.97 -0.13
N ASN A 28 -17.27 -8.26 -0.25
CA ASN A 28 -16.59 -9.52 0.06
C ASN A 28 -15.07 -9.37 -0.11
N SER A 29 -14.54 -8.15 -0.21
CA SER A 29 -13.14 -7.89 -0.52
C SER A 29 -12.44 -7.20 0.63
N MET A 30 -11.12 -7.39 0.68
CA MET A 30 -10.24 -6.59 1.54
C MET A 30 -9.61 -5.50 0.69
N THR A 31 -9.53 -4.30 1.25
CA THR A 31 -8.90 -3.14 0.63
C THR A 31 -7.78 -2.62 1.51
N CYS A 32 -6.75 -2.04 0.89
CA CYS A 32 -5.74 -1.27 1.58
C CYS A 32 -5.36 -0.06 0.74
N ARG A 33 -4.79 0.95 1.38
CA ARG A 33 -4.21 2.10 0.68
C ARG A 33 -2.78 1.76 0.31
N ILE A 34 -2.44 1.89 -0.97
CA ILE A 34 -1.07 1.71 -1.44
C ILE A 34 -0.24 2.94 -1.05
N PRO A 35 0.87 2.76 -0.31
CA PRO A 35 1.82 3.84 -0.01
C PRO A 35 2.32 4.51 -1.29
N LYS A 36 2.30 5.85 -1.32
CA LYS A 36 2.78 6.65 -2.46
C LYS A 36 4.21 6.26 -2.93
N PRO A 37 5.19 6.01 -2.04
CA PRO A 37 6.54 5.64 -2.46
C PRO A 37 6.59 4.37 -3.31
N ILE A 38 5.65 3.43 -3.12
CA ILE A 38 5.57 2.22 -3.94
C ILE A 38 5.11 2.56 -5.36
N LEU A 39 4.14 3.46 -5.51
CA LEU A 39 3.68 3.93 -6.83
C LEU A 39 4.78 4.73 -7.54
N GLU A 40 5.48 5.61 -6.82
CA GLU A 40 6.60 6.38 -7.35
C GLU A 40 7.76 5.46 -7.79
N LEU A 41 8.09 4.43 -6.99
CA LEU A 41 9.11 3.43 -7.33
C LEU A 41 8.75 2.65 -8.61
N LEU A 42 7.46 2.37 -8.81
CA LEU A 42 6.96 1.68 -10.01
C LEU A 42 6.79 2.60 -11.23
N GLY A 43 7.07 3.90 -11.09
CA GLY A 43 6.94 4.87 -12.18
C GLY A 43 5.51 5.34 -12.46
N GLU A 44 4.68 5.49 -11.42
CA GLU A 44 3.28 5.93 -11.50
C GLU A 44 2.43 5.09 -12.49
N PRO A 45 2.34 3.77 -12.29
CA PRO A 45 1.64 2.90 -13.23
C PRO A 45 0.13 3.10 -13.19
N GLU A 46 -0.56 2.82 -14.30
CA GLU A 46 -2.03 2.87 -14.37
C GLU A 46 -2.68 1.74 -13.54
N GLY A 47 -1.95 0.63 -13.35
CA GLY A 47 -2.39 -0.50 -12.54
C GLY A 47 -1.23 -1.22 -11.86
N ILE A 48 -1.54 -2.01 -10.84
CA ILE A 48 -0.59 -2.90 -10.17
C ILE A 48 -1.07 -4.35 -10.24
N LYS A 49 -0.13 -5.28 -10.25
CA LYS A 49 -0.38 -6.73 -10.20
C LYS A 49 0.36 -7.34 -9.03
N PHE A 50 -0.30 -8.24 -8.32
CA PHE A 50 0.33 -9.10 -7.31
C PHE A 50 0.70 -10.43 -7.96
N VAL A 51 1.99 -10.78 -7.91
CA VAL A 51 2.53 -12.02 -8.46
C VAL A 51 3.03 -12.89 -7.33
N ILE A 52 2.57 -14.14 -7.27
CA ILE A 52 3.04 -15.12 -6.28
C ILE A 52 4.32 -15.75 -6.82
N GLN A 53 5.44 -15.57 -6.10
CA GLN A 53 6.73 -16.19 -6.42
C GLN A 53 7.20 -17.02 -5.22
N GLY A 54 6.87 -18.32 -5.24
CA GLY A 54 7.15 -19.24 -4.14
C GLY A 54 6.41 -18.82 -2.86
N LYS A 55 7.16 -18.38 -1.85
CA LYS A 55 6.62 -17.92 -0.55
C LYS A 55 6.56 -16.39 -0.42
N ARG A 56 6.77 -15.65 -1.51
CA ARG A 56 6.76 -14.18 -1.53
C ARG A 56 5.72 -13.68 -2.51
N ILE A 57 5.19 -12.49 -2.23
CA ILE A 57 4.37 -11.72 -3.16
C ILE A 57 5.24 -10.60 -3.73
N VAL A 58 5.26 -10.48 -5.05
CA VAL A 58 5.90 -9.39 -5.77
C VAL A 58 4.81 -8.47 -6.32
N VAL A 59 5.02 -7.16 -6.24
CA VAL A 59 4.13 -6.17 -6.85
C VAL A 59 4.80 -5.61 -8.09
N THR A 60 4.09 -5.58 -9.21
CA THR A 60 4.59 -5.02 -10.48
C THR A 60 3.60 -3.99 -11.03
N GLY A 61 4.11 -2.89 -11.59
CA GLY A 61 3.30 -1.96 -12.39
C GLY A 61 2.95 -2.56 -13.75
N SER A 62 1.82 -2.13 -14.32
CA SER A 62 1.40 -2.42 -15.69
C SER A 62 1.10 -1.17 -16.47
#